data_AF-A0A920M9G2-F1
#
_entry.id   AF-A0A920M9G2-F1
#
_cell.length_a   1.000
_cell.length_b   1.000
_cell.length_c   1.000
_cell.angle_alpha   90.00
_cell.angle_beta   90.00
_cell.angle_gamma   90.00
#
_symmetry.space_group_name_H-M   'P 1'
#
loop_
_entity.id
_entity.type
_entity.pdbx_description
1 polymer ?
#
loop_
_entity_poly.entity_id
_entity_poly.type
_entity_poly.pdbx_seq_one_letter_code
_entity_poly.pdbx_strand_id
1 'polypeptide(L)' 'MYTPLSGEVIEVNEALEENPEFLNTSPYEDGWFFKLRVK' A
#
# COMPACT_ATOMS: atom_id res chain seq x y z
N MET A 1 10.36 4.74 -0.08
CA MET A 1 9.38 4.44 -1.15
C MET A 1 9.14 5.71 -1.94
N TYR A 2 9.02 5.61 -3.26
CA TYR A 2 8.68 6.73 -4.14
C TYR A 2 7.36 6.40 -4.85
N THR A 3 6.48 7.39 -4.99
CA THR A 3 5.24 7.21 -5.74
C THR A 3 5.49 7.45 -7.22
N PRO A 4 4.97 6.60 -8.13
CA PRO A 4 5.12 6.81 -9.57
C PRO A 4 4.22 7.95 -10.09
N LEU A 5 3.21 8.35 -9.31
CA LEU A 5 2.21 9.36 -9.67
C LEU A 5 2.04 10.36 -8.53
N SER A 6 1.68 11.60 -8.89
CA SER A 6 1.20 12.60 -7.95
C SER A 6 -0.29 12.35 -7.65
N GLY A 7 -0.68 12.48 -6.39
CA GLY A 7 -2.05 12.27 -5.94
C GLY A 7 -2.19 12.49 -4.45
N GLU A 8 -3.38 12.20 -3.94
CA GLU A 8 -3.70 12.26 -2.51
C GLU A 8 -3.81 10.85 -1.94
N VAL A 9 -3.15 10.57 -0.82
CA VAL A 9 -3.30 9.29 -0.12
C VAL A 9 -4.67 9.26 0.53
N ILE A 10 -5.47 8.24 0.20
CA ILE A 10 -6.85 8.11 0.68
C ILE A 10 -7.05 6.93 1.64
N GLU A 11 -6.12 5.99 1.69
CA GLU A 11 -6.20 4.80 2.54
C GLU A 11 -4.79 4.27 2.79
N VAL A 12 -4.53 3.78 4.00
CA VAL A 12 -3.28 3.11 4.39
C VAL A 12 -3.62 1.70 4.84
N ASN A 13 -2.79 0.72 4.50
CA ASN A 13 -3.02 -0.67 4.87
C ASN A 13 -2.55 -0.96 6.31
N GLU A 14 -3.44 -0.80 7.28
CA GLU A 14 -3.17 -1.07 8.69
C GLU A 14 -2.84 -2.55 8.96
N ALA A 15 -3.26 -3.49 8.09
CA ALA A 15 -2.99 -4.91 8.27
C ALA A 15 -1.49 -5.26 8.20
N LEU A 16 -0.68 -4.41 7.57
CA LEU A 16 0.77 -4.57 7.50
C LEU A 16 1.47 -4.29 8.84
N GLU A 17 0.83 -3.63 9.80
CA GLU A 17 1.38 -3.45 11.14
C GLU A 17 1.45 -4.79 11.89
N GLU A 18 0.42 -5.63 11.71
CA GLU A 18 0.34 -6.94 12.33
C GLU A 18 0.97 -8.05 11.47
N ASN A 19 0.96 -7.90 10.13
CA ASN A 19 1.37 -8.94 9.18
C ASN A 19 2.35 -8.40 8.11
N PRO A 20 3.59 -8.02 8.48
CA PRO A 20 4.57 -7.44 7.55
C PRO A 20 5.02 -8.43 6.45
N GLU A 21 4.82 -9.73 6.63
CA GLU A 21 5.18 -10.77 5.67
C GLU A 21 4.38 -10.70 4.37
N PHE A 22 3.19 -10.09 4.38
CA PHE A 22 2.35 -9.92 3.19
C PHE A 22 3.04 -9.13 2.08
N LEU A 23 3.98 -8.26 2.43
CA LEU A 23 4.84 -7.58 1.46
C LEU A 23 5.65 -8.55 0.59
N ASN A 24 5.98 -9.73 1.12
CA ASN A 24 6.76 -10.74 0.41
C ASN A 24 5.87 -11.85 -0.17
N THR A 25 4.84 -12.28 0.57
CA THR A 25 4.01 -13.44 0.20
C THR A 25 2.83 -13.08 -0.69
N SER A 26 2.29 -11.87 -0.58
CA SER A 26 1.08 -11.40 -1.26
C SER A 26 1.23 -9.97 -1.80
N PRO A 27 2.31 -9.64 -2.55
CA PRO A 27 2.67 -8.25 -2.86
C PRO A 27 1.63 -7.48 -3.68
N TYR A 28 0.77 -8.18 -4.42
CA TYR A 28 -0.26 -7.57 -5.28
C TYR A 28 -1.68 -7.65 -4.71
N GLU A 29 -1.88 -8.41 -3.62
CA GLU A 29 -3.18 -8.56 -2.98
C GLU A 29 -3.11 -7.91 -1.60
N ASP A 30 -2.56 -8.59 -0.59
CA ASP A 30 -2.57 -8.08 0.80
C ASP A 30 -1.40 -7.15 1.12
N GLY A 31 -0.34 -7.17 0.30
CA GLY A 31 0.92 -6.44 0.47
C GLY A 31 0.93 -5.01 -0.07
N TRP A 32 -0.23 -4.40 -0.34
CA TRP A 32 -0.30 -3.01 -0.78
C TRP A 32 -0.04 -2.05 0.39
N PHE A 33 0.65 -0.93 0.14
CA PHE A 33 0.98 0.04 1.19
C PHE A 33 -0.12 1.07 1.45
N PHE A 34 -0.58 1.74 0.40
CA PHE A 34 -1.59 2.79 0.47
C PHE A 34 -2.31 2.94 -0.87
N LYS A 35 -3.53 3.48 -0.85
CA LYS A 35 -4.29 3.83 -2.05
C LYS A 35 -4.16 5.33 -2.31
N LEU A 36 -3.99 5.65 -3.59
CA LEU A 36 -3.90 7.02 -4.09
C LEU A 36 -5.17 7.37 -4.87
N ARG A 37 -5.71 8.56 -4.61
CA ARG A 37 -6.61 9.25 -5.53
C ARG A 37 -5.76 10.05 -6.50
N VAL A 38 -5.77 9.63 -7.76
CA VAL A 38 -5.17 10.34 -8.88
C VAL A 38 -6.21 11.34 -9.43
N LYS A 39 -5.76 12.52 -9.84
CA LYS A 39 -6.62 13.53 -10.50
C LYS A 39 -6.90 13.17 -11.95
#